data_AF-A0A2T4VAL5-F1
#
_entry.id   AF-A0A2T4VAL5-F1
#
_cell.length_a   1.000
_cell.length_b   1.000
_cell.length_c   1.000
_cell.angle_alpha   90.00
_cell.angle_beta   90.00
_cell.angle_gamma   90.00
#
_symmetry.space_group_name_H-M   'P 1'
#
loop_
_entity.id
_entity.type
_entity.pdbx_description
1 polymer ?
#
loop_
_entity_poly.entity_id
_entity_poly.type
_entity_poly.pdbx_seq_one_letter_code
_entity_poly.pdbx_strand_id
1 'polypeptide(L)'
;MSMNETQRVIEHLRRNGGRGKGWYWEHQDPRPLDEKTLASLPLPDGRPLPPSLEEWLRFDTSWFKLTTGEPPRLNTRLLRDMFREWAEPMANSGAPEESGTVEQWVQGWTGNLPNPAMADAHALKLPPSGSQEHFLVFHRTGRSLECPVLGFASQFEFWVKYKDFGEYLSHYFGLSKKD
;
A
#
# COMPACT_ATOMS: atom_id res chain seq x y z
N MET A 1 -9.85 0.86 -26.14
CA MET A 1 -9.14 0.14 -25.05
C MET A 1 -10.01 0.21 -23.80
N SER A 2 -10.15 -0.89 -23.05
CA SER A 2 -10.87 -0.85 -21.77
C SER A 2 -10.04 -0.07 -20.75
N MET A 3 -10.65 0.87 -20.02
CA MET A 3 -9.98 1.56 -18.90
C MET A 3 -9.57 0.54 -17.83
N ASN A 4 -8.37 0.71 -17.26
CA ASN A 4 -7.95 -0.07 -16.10
C ASN A 4 -8.66 0.43 -14.82
N GLU A 5 -8.50 -0.28 -13.71
CA GLU A 5 -9.23 0.04 -12.48
C GLU A 5 -8.82 1.39 -11.86
N THR A 6 -7.53 1.70 -11.84
CA THR A 6 -7.03 3.03 -11.39
C THR A 6 -7.68 4.16 -12.20
N GLN A 7 -7.72 4.03 -13.53
CA GLN A 7 -8.33 5.02 -14.41
C GLN A 7 -9.83 5.17 -14.15
N ARG A 8 -10.53 4.07 -13.85
CA ARG A 8 -11.97 4.09 -13.50
C ARG A 8 -12.21 4.82 -12.18
N VAL A 9 -11.33 4.62 -11.19
CA VAL A 9 -11.37 5.35 -9.92
C VAL A 9 -11.14 6.84 -10.14
N ILE A 10 -10.06 7.21 -10.84
CA ILE A 10 -9.72 8.61 -11.13
C ILE A 10 -10.88 9.31 -11.85
N GLU A 11 -11.45 8.67 -12.87
CA GLU A 11 -12.57 9.21 -13.62
C GLU A 11 -13.82 9.38 -12.74
N HIS A 12 -14.09 8.43 -11.84
CA HIS A 12 -15.17 8.58 -10.87
C HIS A 12 -14.93 9.77 -9.94
N LEU A 13 -13.73 9.92 -9.39
CA LEU A 13 -13.40 11.04 -8.49
C LEU A 13 -13.55 12.38 -9.22
N ARG A 14 -13.03 12.49 -10.45
CA ARG A 14 -13.21 13.71 -11.27
C ARG A 14 -14.68 14.07 -11.49
N ARG A 15 -15.53 13.09 -11.80
CA ARG A 15 -16.96 13.31 -12.04
C ARG A 15 -17.76 13.63 -10.78
N ASN A 16 -17.28 13.23 -9.60
CA ASN A 16 -18.00 13.33 -8.34
C ASN A 16 -17.32 14.30 -7.35
N GLY A 17 -16.51 15.25 -7.85
CA GLY A 17 -15.87 16.28 -7.02
C GLY A 17 -14.91 15.72 -5.96
N GLY A 18 -14.22 14.62 -6.26
CA GLY A 18 -13.33 13.97 -5.31
C GLY A 18 -14.05 13.14 -4.24
N ARG A 19 -15.26 12.63 -4.53
CA ARG A 19 -15.99 11.74 -3.61
C ARG A 19 -15.93 10.28 -4.07
N GLY A 20 -15.58 9.39 -3.14
CA GLY A 20 -15.73 7.94 -3.31
C GLY A 20 -17.17 7.47 -3.10
N LYS A 21 -17.51 6.28 -3.60
CA LYS A 21 -18.84 5.69 -3.40
C LYS A 21 -18.96 5.19 -1.96
N GLY A 22 -19.75 5.90 -1.14
CA GLY A 22 -19.94 5.58 0.29
C GLY A 22 -19.03 6.38 1.23
N TRP A 23 -18.22 7.30 0.69
CA TRP A 23 -17.44 8.25 1.48
C TRP A 23 -18.14 9.60 1.52
N TYR A 24 -18.36 10.13 2.72
CA TYR A 24 -18.93 11.48 2.91
C TYR A 24 -17.87 12.58 2.91
N TRP A 25 -16.59 12.20 2.98
CA TRP A 25 -15.46 13.13 2.98
C TRP A 25 -15.06 13.46 1.54
N GLU A 26 -14.95 14.75 1.27
CA GLU A 26 -14.56 15.28 -0.03
C GLU A 26 -13.08 15.66 0.00
N HIS A 27 -12.28 15.09 -0.88
CA HIS A 27 -10.91 15.53 -1.10
C HIS A 27 -10.90 16.47 -2.31
N GLN A 28 -10.87 17.76 -2.03
CA GLN A 28 -11.18 18.81 -3.02
C GLN A 28 -10.00 19.18 -3.95
N ASP A 29 -8.75 18.85 -3.59
CA ASP A 29 -7.57 19.41 -4.27
C ASP A 29 -6.48 18.35 -4.53
N PRO A 30 -6.58 17.62 -5.66
CA PRO A 30 -5.56 16.65 -6.06
C PRO A 30 -4.19 17.32 -6.29
N ARG A 31 -3.12 16.68 -5.82
CA ARG A 31 -1.75 17.18 -5.99
C ARG A 31 -0.91 16.21 -6.84
N PRO A 32 -1.03 16.25 -8.18
CA PRO A 32 -0.29 15.36 -9.05
C PRO A 32 1.22 15.66 -9.01
N LEU A 33 2.05 14.64 -9.20
CA LEU A 33 3.45 14.85 -9.56
C LEU A 33 3.56 15.23 -11.03
N ASP A 34 4.52 16.10 -11.36
CA ASP A 34 4.85 16.41 -12.74
C ASP A 34 5.58 15.24 -13.43
N GLU A 35 5.52 15.20 -14.77
CA GLU A 35 6.10 14.10 -15.56
C GLU A 35 7.62 13.95 -15.38
N LYS A 36 8.35 15.05 -15.14
CA LYS A 36 9.80 14.99 -14.91
C LYS A 36 10.09 14.33 -13.56
N THR A 37 9.33 14.68 -12.52
CA THR A 37 9.44 14.04 -11.20
C THR A 37 9.10 12.55 -11.30
N LEU A 38 7.98 12.18 -11.94
CA LEU A 38 7.58 10.77 -12.12
C LEU A 38 8.62 9.94 -12.86
N ALA A 39 9.14 10.46 -13.98
CA ALA A 39 10.19 9.78 -14.75
C ALA A 39 11.48 9.55 -13.93
N SER A 40 11.71 10.37 -12.90
CA SER A 40 12.87 10.29 -12.02
C SER A 40 12.62 9.54 -10.71
N LEU A 41 11.43 8.97 -10.50
CA LEU A 41 11.01 8.34 -9.26
C LEU A 41 11.05 6.79 -9.36
N PRO A 42 12.21 6.13 -9.18
CA PRO A 42 12.29 4.69 -9.19
C PRO A 42 11.73 4.09 -7.89
N LEU A 43 11.44 2.80 -7.93
CA LEU A 43 11.33 2.00 -6.71
C LEU A 43 12.70 1.94 -5.99
N PRO A 44 12.74 1.65 -4.68
CA PRO A 44 13.98 1.56 -3.92
C PRO A 44 15.03 0.58 -4.48
N ASP A 45 14.59 -0.41 -5.25
CA ASP A 45 15.45 -1.40 -5.91
C ASP A 45 15.80 -1.04 -7.38
N GLY A 46 15.49 0.18 -7.81
CA GLY A 46 15.81 0.71 -9.13
C GLY A 46 14.83 0.31 -10.24
N ARG A 47 13.81 -0.52 -9.96
CA ARG A 47 12.77 -0.86 -10.95
C ARG A 47 11.82 0.33 -11.20
N PRO A 48 11.13 0.37 -12.35
CA PRO A 48 10.07 1.35 -12.58
C PRO A 48 8.89 1.16 -11.61
N LEU A 49 8.09 2.21 -11.47
CA LEU A 49 6.86 2.16 -10.68
C LEU A 49 5.87 1.13 -11.24
N PRO A 50 5.05 0.49 -10.38
CA PRO A 50 3.88 -0.25 -10.82
C PRO A 50 2.96 0.68 -11.64
N PRO A 51 2.45 0.27 -12.81
CA PRO A 51 1.63 1.14 -13.65
C PRO A 51 0.42 1.76 -12.93
N SER A 52 -0.27 0.98 -12.09
CA SER A 52 -1.39 1.46 -11.28
C SER A 52 -0.99 2.53 -10.25
N LEU A 53 0.22 2.46 -9.68
CA LEU A 53 0.75 3.45 -8.75
C LEU A 53 1.20 4.71 -9.50
N GLU A 54 1.89 4.56 -10.63
CA GLU A 54 2.33 5.67 -11.47
C GLU A 54 1.14 6.52 -11.95
N GLU A 55 0.08 5.86 -12.43
CA GLU A 55 -1.15 6.52 -12.87
C GLU A 55 -1.84 7.28 -11.73
N TRP A 56 -1.80 6.73 -10.50
CA TRP A 56 -2.33 7.42 -9.33
C TRP A 56 -1.49 8.63 -8.96
N LEU A 57 -0.16 8.53 -8.97
CA LEU A 57 0.74 9.66 -8.64
C LEU A 57 0.66 10.79 -9.69
N ARG A 58 0.32 10.47 -10.95
CA ARG A 58 -0.06 11.46 -12.00
C ARG A 58 -1.36 12.19 -11.69
N PHE A 59 -2.19 11.65 -10.82
CA PHE A 59 -3.48 12.23 -10.46
C PHE A 59 -3.41 12.94 -9.11
N ASP A 60 -2.99 12.25 -8.06
CA ASP A 60 -3.02 12.77 -6.70
C ASP A 60 -2.02 12.10 -5.74
N THR A 61 -1.16 12.90 -5.13
CA THR A 61 -0.24 12.47 -4.07
C THR A 61 -0.64 12.93 -2.67
N SER A 62 -1.61 13.83 -2.53
CA SER A 62 -2.05 14.31 -1.20
C SER A 62 -3.04 13.37 -0.54
N TRP A 63 -3.78 12.57 -1.32
CA TRP A 63 -4.77 11.63 -0.78
C TRP A 63 -4.14 10.61 0.17
N PHE A 64 -3.09 9.97 -0.32
CA PHE A 64 -2.32 8.97 0.40
C PHE A 64 -0.92 9.57 0.58
N LYS A 65 -0.36 9.56 1.79
CA LYS A 65 0.99 10.06 2.06
C LYS A 65 2.07 9.13 1.46
N LEU A 66 2.03 8.94 0.13
CA LEU A 66 2.85 8.00 -0.64
C LEU A 66 4.24 8.55 -0.92
N THR A 67 4.42 9.86 -0.82
CA THR A 67 5.69 10.53 -1.06
C THR A 67 6.12 11.39 0.13
N THR A 68 7.42 11.65 0.24
CA THR A 68 8.05 12.48 1.27
C THR A 68 9.25 13.25 0.70
N GLY A 69 9.58 14.38 1.33
CA GLY A 69 10.77 15.19 1.02
C GLY A 69 10.71 16.03 -0.26
N GLU A 70 11.78 16.80 -0.47
CA GLU A 70 12.04 17.61 -1.67
C GLU A 70 13.48 17.35 -2.16
N PRO A 71 13.71 16.75 -3.35
CA PRO A 71 12.70 16.27 -4.30
C PRO A 71 11.87 15.09 -3.75
N PRO A 72 10.64 14.88 -4.23
CA PRO A 72 9.77 13.80 -3.77
C PRO A 72 10.41 12.41 -3.90
N ARG A 73 10.28 11.60 -2.85
CA ARG A 73 10.64 10.18 -2.84
C ARG A 73 9.46 9.38 -2.33
N LEU A 74 9.32 8.13 -2.78
CA LEU A 74 8.29 7.26 -2.22
C LEU A 74 8.56 7.03 -0.71
N ASN A 75 7.50 7.11 0.10
CA ASN A 75 7.54 6.94 1.55
C ASN A 75 7.55 5.45 1.94
N THR A 76 8.58 4.73 1.48
CA THR A 76 8.65 3.27 1.53
C THR A 76 9.57 2.81 2.63
N ARG A 77 9.30 1.62 3.17
CA ARG A 77 10.16 0.99 4.18
C ARG A 77 10.25 -0.50 3.94
N LEU A 78 11.31 -1.15 4.41
CA LEU A 78 11.37 -2.62 4.42
C LEU A 78 10.23 -3.16 5.28
N LEU A 79 9.51 -4.15 4.76
CA LEU A 79 8.38 -4.76 5.48
C LEU A 79 8.84 -5.35 6.83
N ARG A 80 10.02 -5.97 6.86
CA ARG A 80 10.66 -6.46 8.09
C ARG A 80 10.90 -5.36 9.14
N ASP A 81 11.26 -4.15 8.72
CA ASP A 81 11.45 -3.04 9.67
C ASP A 81 10.12 -2.53 10.22
N MET A 82 9.06 -2.54 9.40
CA MET A 82 7.71 -2.22 9.87
C MET A 82 7.22 -3.23 10.90
N PHE A 83 7.53 -4.52 10.71
CA PHE A 83 7.30 -5.56 11.70
C PHE A 83 8.10 -5.32 12.98
N ARG A 84 9.37 -4.92 12.87
CA ARG A 84 10.19 -4.62 14.06
C ARG A 84 9.53 -3.56 14.95
N GLU A 85 9.02 -2.49 14.34
CA GLU A 85 8.31 -1.42 15.08
C GLU A 85 7.04 -1.88 15.79
N TRP A 86 6.33 -2.87 15.25
CA TRP A 86 5.17 -3.46 15.92
C TRP A 86 5.58 -4.36 17.07
N ALA A 87 6.69 -5.07 16.92
CA ALA A 87 7.19 -5.99 17.94
C ALA A 87 7.82 -5.25 19.14
N GLU A 88 8.42 -4.08 18.94
CA GLU A 88 9.03 -3.27 20.01
C GLU A 88 8.12 -3.02 21.23
N PRO A 89 6.88 -2.50 21.08
CA PRO A 89 6.00 -2.31 22.22
C PRO A 89 5.52 -3.63 22.86
N MET A 90 5.37 -4.71 22.08
CA MET A 90 4.98 -6.03 22.60
C MET A 90 6.10 -6.65 23.44
N ALA A 91 7.34 -6.60 22.95
CA ALA A 91 8.50 -7.09 23.70
C ALA A 91 8.75 -6.29 25.00
N ASN A 92 8.38 -5.01 25.00
CA ASN A 92 8.51 -4.12 26.15
C ASN A 92 7.29 -4.11 27.09
N SER A 93 6.20 -4.81 26.76
CA SER A 93 4.96 -4.79 27.55
C SER A 93 5.10 -5.50 28.90
N GLY A 94 6.09 -6.40 29.04
CA GLY A 94 6.35 -7.14 30.27
C GLY A 94 5.25 -8.15 30.65
N ALA A 95 4.24 -8.35 29.79
CA ALA A 95 3.18 -9.32 30.02
C ALA A 95 3.72 -10.75 29.83
N PRO A 96 3.57 -11.65 30.81
CA PRO A 96 4.11 -13.02 30.72
C PRO A 96 3.58 -13.82 29.52
N GLU A 97 2.34 -13.55 29.11
CA GLU A 97 1.64 -14.21 28.01
C GLU A 97 2.09 -13.75 26.61
N GLU A 98 2.85 -12.63 26.53
CA GLU A 98 3.42 -12.07 25.30
C GLU A 98 4.96 -12.10 25.33
N SER A 99 5.54 -13.05 26.09
CA SER A 99 6.99 -13.17 26.25
C SER A 99 7.68 -13.64 24.96
N GLY A 100 8.07 -12.68 24.14
CA GLY A 100 8.85 -12.89 22.93
C GLY A 100 9.84 -11.75 22.70
N THR A 101 11.02 -12.07 22.18
CA THR A 101 11.94 -11.04 21.69
C THR A 101 11.38 -10.41 20.42
N VAL A 102 11.82 -9.18 20.12
CA VAL A 102 11.48 -8.50 18.86
C VAL A 102 11.70 -9.40 17.64
N GLU A 103 12.81 -10.14 17.62
CA GLU A 103 13.14 -11.01 16.48
C GLU A 103 12.29 -12.28 16.42
N GLN A 104 11.81 -12.80 17.56
CA GLN A 104 10.85 -13.90 17.57
C GLN A 104 9.49 -13.47 16.96
N TRP A 105 9.01 -12.28 17.30
CA TRP A 105 7.80 -11.71 16.72
C TRP A 105 7.95 -11.45 15.21
N VAL A 106 9.04 -10.78 14.81
CA VAL A 106 9.35 -10.53 13.39
C VAL A 106 9.46 -11.84 12.60
N GLN A 107 10.10 -12.86 13.17
CA GLN A 107 10.20 -14.19 12.54
C GLN A 107 8.82 -14.85 12.40
N GLY A 108 7.98 -14.77 13.44
CA GLY A 108 6.60 -15.29 13.40
C GLY A 108 5.78 -14.65 12.29
N TRP A 109 5.76 -13.32 12.20
CA TRP A 109 5.05 -12.61 11.14
C TRP A 109 5.62 -12.85 9.74
N THR A 110 6.94 -12.91 9.62
CA THR A 110 7.60 -13.30 8.36
C THR A 110 7.15 -14.69 7.91
N GLY A 111 7.01 -15.64 8.84
CA GLY A 111 6.51 -16.99 8.57
C GLY A 111 5.04 -17.06 8.16
N ASN A 112 4.23 -16.08 8.58
CA ASN A 112 2.81 -15.98 8.21
C ASN A 112 2.56 -15.23 6.89
N LEU A 113 3.60 -14.68 6.26
CA LEU A 113 3.45 -14.06 4.95
C LEU A 113 3.10 -15.10 3.87
N PRO A 114 2.27 -14.75 2.87
CA PRO A 114 2.01 -15.63 1.71
C PRO A 114 3.28 -16.08 0.97
N ASN A 115 4.31 -15.25 1.01
CA ASN A 115 5.67 -15.58 0.62
C ASN A 115 6.65 -14.93 1.60
N PRO A 116 7.43 -15.71 2.37
CA PRO A 116 8.40 -15.16 3.33
C PRO A 116 9.41 -14.17 2.72
N ALA A 117 9.75 -14.30 1.44
CA ALA A 117 10.65 -13.37 0.75
C ALA A 117 10.07 -11.95 0.60
N MET A 118 8.77 -11.75 0.85
CA MET A 118 8.16 -10.43 0.89
C MET A 118 8.65 -9.60 2.08
N ALA A 119 9.13 -10.21 3.16
CA ALA A 119 9.63 -9.47 4.33
C ALA A 119 10.82 -8.55 3.99
N ASP A 120 11.62 -8.94 2.99
CA ASP A 120 12.78 -8.16 2.54
C ASP A 120 12.44 -7.18 1.40
N ALA A 121 11.16 -7.11 1.00
CA ALA A 121 10.69 -6.13 0.04
C ALA A 121 10.37 -4.80 0.74
N HIS A 122 10.53 -3.70 -0.01
CA HIS A 122 9.99 -2.42 0.40
C HIS A 122 8.47 -2.40 0.23
N ALA A 123 7.78 -1.70 1.11
CA ALA A 123 6.33 -1.55 1.09
C ALA A 123 5.90 -0.11 1.38
N LEU A 124 4.71 0.24 0.92
CA LEU A 124 3.97 1.44 1.30
C LEU A 124 2.83 1.04 2.24
N LYS A 125 2.70 1.75 3.38
CA LYS A 125 1.50 1.66 4.21
C LYS A 125 0.35 2.41 3.52
N LEU A 126 -0.73 1.70 3.26
CA LEU A 126 -1.94 2.27 2.70
C LEU A 126 -2.95 2.52 3.81
N PRO A 127 -3.87 3.49 3.66
CA PRO A 127 -4.97 3.64 4.60
C PRO A 127 -5.81 2.37 4.71
N PRO A 128 -6.43 2.14 5.88
CA PRO A 128 -7.32 1.03 6.05
C PRO A 128 -8.53 1.16 5.12
N SER A 129 -9.03 0.03 4.64
CA SER A 129 -10.31 -0.07 3.94
C SER A 129 -11.20 -0.99 4.76
N GLY A 130 -12.24 -0.42 5.40
CA GLY A 130 -12.98 -1.12 6.44
C GLY A 130 -12.15 -1.32 7.71
N SER A 131 -12.18 -2.52 8.29
CA SER A 131 -11.40 -2.87 9.49
C SER A 131 -9.99 -3.40 9.19
N GLN A 132 -9.62 -3.54 7.92
CA GLN A 132 -8.37 -4.17 7.49
C GLN A 132 -7.32 -3.11 7.15
N GLU A 133 -6.09 -3.34 7.60
CA GLU A 133 -4.93 -2.54 7.21
C GLU A 133 -4.26 -3.17 5.98
N HIS A 134 -3.49 -2.36 5.24
CA HIS A 134 -2.96 -2.76 3.94
C HIS A 134 -1.52 -2.28 3.69
N PHE A 135 -0.76 -3.12 2.97
CA PHE A 135 0.55 -2.78 2.44
C PHE A 135 0.59 -3.00 0.94
N LEU A 136 0.98 -2.00 0.15
CA LEU A 136 1.45 -2.22 -1.21
C LEU A 136 2.90 -2.69 -1.15
N VAL A 137 3.15 -3.95 -1.48
CA VAL A 137 4.48 -4.57 -1.32
C VAL A 137 5.17 -4.63 -2.67
N PHE A 138 6.36 -4.04 -2.80
CA PHE A 138 7.15 -4.06 -4.03
C PHE A 138 7.86 -5.39 -4.24
N HIS A 139 7.11 -6.47 -4.14
CA HIS A 139 7.54 -7.82 -4.44
C HIS A 139 6.86 -8.25 -5.73
N ARG A 140 7.64 -8.69 -6.73
CA ARG A 140 7.07 -9.18 -7.99
C ARG A 140 6.58 -10.60 -7.80
N THR A 141 5.34 -10.85 -8.19
CA THR A 141 4.78 -12.20 -8.34
C THR A 141 4.71 -12.54 -9.83
N GLY A 142 5.57 -13.46 -10.28
CA GLY A 142 5.60 -13.89 -11.67
C GLY A 142 6.02 -12.80 -12.65
N ARG A 143 5.25 -12.63 -13.74
CA ARG A 143 5.57 -11.72 -14.86
C ARG A 143 4.87 -10.36 -14.77
N SER A 144 4.05 -10.12 -13.76
CA SER A 144 3.33 -8.85 -13.63
C SER A 144 4.30 -7.70 -13.33
N LEU A 145 4.04 -6.52 -13.91
CA LEU A 145 4.68 -5.27 -13.51
C LEU A 145 4.00 -4.67 -12.28
N GLU A 146 2.80 -5.14 -11.96
CA GLU A 146 2.07 -4.74 -10.76
C GLU A 146 2.64 -5.40 -9.50
N CYS A 147 2.33 -4.77 -8.38
CA CYS A 147 2.76 -5.20 -7.05
C CYS A 147 1.54 -5.53 -6.19
N PRO A 148 1.54 -6.67 -5.46
CA PRO A 148 0.39 -7.09 -4.68
C PRO A 148 0.15 -6.17 -3.49
N VAL A 149 -1.11 -6.10 -3.07
CA VAL A 149 -1.50 -5.47 -1.81
C VAL A 149 -1.79 -6.56 -0.79
N LEU A 150 -1.01 -6.58 0.28
CA LEU A 150 -1.29 -7.42 1.43
C LEU A 150 -2.39 -6.78 2.28
N GLY A 151 -3.36 -7.58 2.67
CA GLY A 151 -4.25 -7.26 3.77
C GLY A 151 -3.73 -7.92 5.03
N PHE A 152 -3.96 -7.28 6.17
CA PHE A 152 -3.72 -7.87 7.47
C PHE A 152 -4.74 -7.42 8.51
N ALA A 153 -4.98 -8.28 9.50
CA ALA A 153 -5.87 -8.03 10.61
C ALA A 153 -5.14 -8.34 11.92
N SER A 154 -5.27 -7.41 12.87
CA SER A 154 -4.68 -7.52 14.22
C SER A 154 -3.18 -7.84 14.24
N GLN A 155 -2.46 -7.59 13.14
CA GLN A 155 -1.03 -7.92 12.96
C GLN A 155 -0.68 -9.41 12.99
N PHE A 156 -1.64 -10.35 13.07
CA PHE A 156 -1.35 -11.78 13.18
C PHE A 156 -1.50 -12.56 11.88
N GLU A 157 -2.38 -12.10 10.99
CA GLU A 157 -2.72 -12.78 9.74
C GLU A 157 -2.40 -11.90 8.54
N PHE A 158 -1.70 -12.45 7.55
CA PHE A 158 -1.34 -11.77 6.31
C PHE A 158 -1.81 -12.58 5.10
N TRP A 159 -2.41 -11.92 4.12
CA TRP A 159 -2.80 -12.55 2.86
C TRP A 159 -2.71 -11.55 1.71
N VAL A 160 -2.58 -12.05 0.48
CA VAL A 160 -2.72 -11.21 -0.71
C VAL A 160 -4.20 -10.85 -0.83
N LYS A 161 -4.55 -9.60 -0.54
CA LYS A 161 -5.93 -9.11 -0.55
C LYS A 161 -6.33 -8.61 -1.94
N TYR A 162 -5.42 -7.88 -2.59
CA TYR A 162 -5.63 -7.37 -3.95
C TYR A 162 -4.41 -7.71 -4.81
N LYS A 163 -4.66 -7.97 -6.10
CA LYS A 163 -3.59 -8.33 -7.04
C LYS A 163 -2.67 -7.15 -7.33
N ASP A 164 -3.19 -5.93 -7.25
CA ASP A 164 -2.51 -4.68 -7.56
C ASP A 164 -3.11 -3.48 -6.81
N PHE A 165 -2.48 -2.31 -6.97
CA PHE A 165 -2.94 -1.08 -6.33
C PHE A 165 -4.25 -0.56 -6.93
N GLY A 166 -4.54 -0.85 -8.21
CA GLY A 166 -5.79 -0.48 -8.86
C GLY A 166 -7.01 -1.16 -8.23
N GLU A 167 -6.90 -2.45 -7.92
CA GLU A 167 -7.93 -3.21 -7.20
C GLU A 167 -8.16 -2.64 -5.78
N TYR A 168 -7.06 -2.31 -5.08
CA TYR A 168 -7.14 -1.65 -3.78
C TYR A 168 -7.90 -0.33 -3.87
N LEU A 169 -7.54 0.54 -4.83
CA LEU A 169 -8.24 1.81 -5.05
C LEU A 169 -9.72 1.59 -5.34
N SER A 170 -10.03 0.65 -6.23
CA SER A 170 -11.42 0.34 -6.58
C SER A 170 -12.21 -0.09 -5.36
N HIS A 171 -11.63 -0.91 -4.49
CA HIS A 171 -12.29 -1.32 -3.25
C HIS A 171 -12.39 -0.17 -2.24
N TYR A 172 -11.30 0.56 -2.00
CA TYR A 172 -11.24 1.70 -1.08
C TYR A 172 -12.30 2.74 -1.43
N PHE A 173 -12.48 3.04 -2.71
CA PHE A 173 -13.48 4.00 -3.20
C PHE A 173 -14.88 3.41 -3.45
N GLY A 174 -15.13 2.15 -3.05
CA GLY A 174 -16.44 1.50 -3.17
C GLY A 174 -16.89 1.22 -4.62
N LEU A 175 -15.94 1.15 -5.55
CA LEU A 175 -16.17 0.92 -6.98
C LEU A 175 -15.93 -0.54 -7.41
N SER A 176 -15.40 -1.38 -6.51
CA SER A 176 -15.27 -2.81 -6.79
C SER A 176 -16.64 -3.41 -7.12
N LYS A 177 -16.65 -4.39 -8.03
CA LYS A 177 -17.84 -5.21 -8.23
C LYS A 177 -18.16 -5.90 -6.90
N LYS A 178 -19.45 -6.05 -6.58
CA LYS A 178 -19.83 -6.96 -5.49
C LYS A 178 -19.44 -8.36 -5.95
N ASP A 179 -18.63 -9.03 -5.14
CA ASP A 179 -18.38 -10.46 -5.28
C ASP A 179 -19.69 -11.26 -5.11
#